data_AF-R9JH44-F1
#
_entry.id   AF-R9JH44-F1
#
_cell.length_a   1.000
_cell.length_b   1.000
_cell.length_c   1.000
_cell.angle_alpha   90.00
_cell.angle_beta   90.00
_cell.angle_gamma   90.00
#
_symmetry.space_group_name_H-M   'P 1'
#
loop_
_entity.id
_entity.type
_entity.pdbx_description
1 polymer ?
#
loop_
_entity_poly.entity_id
_entity_poly.type
_entity_poly.pdbx_seq_one_letter_code
_entity_poly.pdbx_strand_id
1 'polypeptide(L)'
;MIELNTFRKIMNNNEDRLPLLTLDEFFVGNTAEDSIAPNECDFGRPSLAQIWDFLQKIEELPNIAWVRVSLHNDTEIAKYDGEEVLELWGDTIVVCTSVPEEELEELMKCQWLCSGGAEECDIADLDSLFSCRPPVPDGFRCFEIVWD
;
A
#
# COMPACT_ATOMS: atom_id res chain seq x y z
N MET A 1 -0.54 -11.14 3.62
CA MET A 1 -0.29 -11.63 2.27
C MET A 1 -1.54 -12.30 1.74
N ILE A 2 -2.10 -11.69 0.71
CA ILE A 2 -3.25 -12.17 -0.04
C ILE A 2 -2.95 -13.55 -0.63
N GLU A 3 -3.92 -14.44 -0.57
CA GLU A 3 -3.80 -15.78 -1.14
C GLU A 3 -3.64 -15.74 -2.66
N LEU A 4 -2.74 -16.55 -3.22
CA LEU A 4 -2.40 -16.57 -4.65
C LEU A 4 -3.63 -16.73 -5.56
N ASN A 5 -4.56 -17.63 -5.19
CA ASN A 5 -5.78 -17.86 -5.96
C ASN A 5 -6.74 -16.65 -5.91
N THR A 6 -6.76 -15.92 -4.79
CA THR A 6 -7.54 -14.69 -4.65
C THR A 6 -6.95 -13.59 -5.53
N PHE A 7 -5.62 -13.38 -5.45
CA PHE A 7 -4.92 -12.42 -6.31
C PHE A 7 -5.15 -12.71 -7.80
N ARG A 8 -4.96 -13.96 -8.23
CA ARG A 8 -5.22 -14.39 -9.62
C ARG A 8 -6.66 -14.11 -10.06
N LYS A 9 -7.64 -14.36 -9.19
CA LYS A 9 -9.04 -14.08 -9.49
C LYS A 9 -9.30 -12.58 -9.65
N ILE A 10 -8.65 -11.74 -8.84
CA ILE A 10 -8.75 -10.28 -8.97
C ILE A 10 -8.14 -9.82 -10.30
N MET A 11 -6.92 -10.26 -10.64
CA MET A 11 -6.25 -9.87 -11.88
C MET A 11 -7.09 -10.22 -13.13
N ASN A 12 -7.64 -11.44 -13.18
CA ASN A 12 -8.48 -11.88 -14.30
C ASN A 12 -9.76 -11.06 -14.51
N ASN A 13 -10.24 -10.34 -13.48
CA ASN A 13 -11.49 -9.59 -13.53
C ASN A 13 -11.29 -8.07 -13.72
N ASN A 14 -10.06 -7.57 -13.59
CA ASN A 14 -9.81 -6.12 -13.44
C ASN A 14 -8.91 -5.52 -14.52
N GLU A 15 -8.87 -6.13 -15.72
CA GLU A 15 -8.16 -5.58 -16.88
C GLU A 15 -6.67 -5.33 -16.59
N ASP A 16 -6.03 -6.28 -15.92
CA ASP A 16 -4.61 -6.24 -15.52
C ASP A 16 -4.22 -5.08 -14.57
N ARG A 17 -5.19 -4.31 -14.05
CA ARG A 17 -4.95 -3.33 -12.97
C ARG A 17 -4.71 -4.04 -11.64
N LEU A 18 -3.55 -3.77 -11.05
CA LEU A 18 -3.18 -4.29 -9.73
C LEU A 18 -4.17 -3.81 -8.66
N PRO A 19 -4.53 -4.66 -7.68
CA PRO A 19 -5.42 -4.23 -6.60
C PRO A 19 -4.72 -3.35 -5.58
N LEU A 20 -5.45 -2.36 -5.05
CA LEU A 20 -5.11 -1.75 -3.77
C LEU A 20 -5.39 -2.75 -2.65
N LEU A 21 -4.33 -3.25 -2.01
CA LEU A 21 -4.43 -4.25 -0.96
C LEU A 21 -4.73 -3.62 0.39
N THR A 22 -5.54 -4.30 1.22
CA THR A 22 -5.63 -4.01 2.65
C THR A 22 -4.29 -4.25 3.35
N LEU A 23 -4.12 -3.68 4.55
CA LEU A 23 -2.93 -3.94 5.35
C LEU A 23 -2.75 -5.43 5.64
N ASP A 24 -3.82 -6.17 5.96
CA ASP A 24 -3.70 -7.61 6.21
C ASP A 24 -3.31 -8.39 4.94
N GLU A 25 -3.90 -8.02 3.80
CA GLU A 25 -3.55 -8.60 2.50
C GLU A 25 -2.11 -8.32 2.09
N PHE A 26 -1.49 -7.22 2.50
CA PHE A 26 -0.06 -7.03 2.24
C PHE A 26 0.79 -7.69 3.33
N PHE A 27 0.61 -7.31 4.60
CA PHE A 27 1.56 -7.57 5.69
C PHE A 27 1.46 -8.97 6.33
N VAL A 28 0.27 -9.56 6.48
CA VAL A 28 0.12 -10.81 7.28
C VAL A 28 0.84 -12.00 6.62
N GLY A 29 1.94 -12.46 7.20
CA GLY A 29 2.74 -13.55 6.62
C GLY A 29 3.67 -13.11 5.49
N ASN A 30 3.74 -11.81 5.18
CA ASN A 30 4.81 -11.25 4.37
C ASN A 30 6.05 -11.05 5.26
N THR A 31 7.17 -11.64 4.85
CA THR A 31 8.47 -11.54 5.54
C THR A 31 9.56 -10.94 4.66
N ALA A 32 9.23 -10.51 3.44
CA ALA A 32 10.16 -9.84 2.54
C ALA A 32 10.29 -8.37 2.97
N GLU A 33 11.34 -8.06 3.73
CA GLU A 33 11.56 -6.70 4.25
C GLU A 33 11.76 -5.67 3.15
N ASP A 34 12.29 -6.08 2.00
CA ASP A 34 12.49 -5.29 0.79
C ASP A 34 11.23 -5.16 -0.09
N SER A 35 10.12 -5.79 0.28
CA SER A 35 8.88 -5.74 -0.50
C SER A 35 8.21 -4.37 -0.54
N ILE A 36 8.64 -3.39 0.26
CA ILE A 36 8.18 -2.00 0.19
C ILE A 36 9.31 -1.05 0.56
N ALA A 37 9.48 0.00 -0.23
CA ALA A 37 10.60 0.94 -0.11
C ALA A 37 11.97 0.24 -0.03
N PRO A 38 12.32 -0.63 -0.99
CA PRO A 38 13.54 -1.43 -0.96
C PRO A 38 14.82 -0.58 -0.83
N ASN A 39 14.83 0.61 -1.44
CA ASN A 39 15.96 1.54 -1.39
C ASN A 39 16.30 2.01 0.03
N GLU A 40 15.31 2.04 0.93
CA GLU A 40 15.45 2.56 2.29
C GLU A 40 15.50 1.45 3.36
N CYS A 41 15.27 0.20 2.97
CA CYS A 41 15.12 -0.95 3.89
C CYS A 41 16.31 -1.13 4.84
N ASP A 42 17.53 -0.93 4.35
CA ASP A 42 18.75 -1.02 5.15
C ASP A 42 19.34 0.35 5.54
N PHE A 43 18.60 1.44 5.28
CA PHE A 43 19.06 2.83 5.42
C PHE A 43 18.24 3.67 6.40
N GLY A 44 17.42 3.02 7.23
CA GLY A 44 16.73 3.66 8.36
C GLY A 44 15.23 3.44 8.36
N ARG A 45 14.66 2.93 7.25
CA ARG A 45 13.25 2.53 7.20
C ARG A 45 12.96 1.57 8.36
N PRO A 46 11.82 1.72 9.05
CA PRO A 46 11.41 0.75 10.07
C PRO A 46 11.18 -0.62 9.45
N SER A 47 11.26 -1.69 10.26
CA SER A 47 10.96 -3.03 9.74
C SER A 47 9.52 -3.13 9.27
N LEU A 48 9.24 -4.09 8.40
CA LEU A 48 7.90 -4.35 7.87
C LEU A 48 6.88 -4.57 9.00
N ALA A 49 7.29 -5.27 10.07
CA ALA A 49 6.46 -5.44 11.27
C ALA A 49 6.18 -4.12 12.00
N GLN A 50 7.16 -3.21 12.10
CA GLN A 50 6.97 -1.90 12.72
C GLN A 50 6.07 -1.00 11.88
N ILE A 51 6.22 -1.02 10.55
CA ILE A 51 5.34 -0.31 9.62
C ILE A 51 3.91 -0.84 9.75
N TRP A 52 3.71 -2.16 9.78
CA TRP A 52 2.39 -2.76 9.93
C TRP A 52 1.71 -2.33 11.23
N ASP A 53 2.40 -2.48 12.37
CA ASP A 53 1.93 -2.08 13.69
C ASP A 53 1.57 -0.59 13.75
N PHE A 54 2.26 0.25 12.97
CA PHE A 54 2.00 1.67 12.88
C PHE A 54 0.77 1.96 12.03
N LEU A 55 0.70 1.42 10.81
CA LEU A 55 -0.40 1.67 9.86
C LEU A 55 -1.74 1.15 10.38
N GLN A 56 -1.77 0.05 11.13
CA GLN A 56 -2.99 -0.44 11.78
C GLN A 56 -3.57 0.61 12.74
N LYS A 57 -2.71 1.27 13.53
CA LYS A 57 -3.14 2.34 14.45
C LYS A 57 -3.62 3.58 13.70
N ILE A 58 -3.06 3.85 12.53
CA ILE A 58 -3.51 4.94 11.65
C ILE A 58 -4.89 4.62 11.07
N GLU A 59 -5.11 3.41 10.55
CA GLU A 59 -6.39 3.00 9.95
C GLU A 59 -7.56 3.05 10.96
N GLU A 60 -7.28 2.93 12.26
CA GLU A 60 -8.29 3.05 13.34
C GLU A 60 -8.72 4.50 13.66
N LEU A 61 -8.03 5.51 13.12
CA LEU A 61 -8.32 6.91 13.44
C LEU A 61 -9.61 7.39 12.76
N PRO A 62 -10.44 8.22 13.44
CA PRO A 62 -11.77 8.62 12.92
C PRO A 62 -11.73 9.51 11.68
N ASN A 63 -10.59 10.15 11.43
CA ASN A 63 -10.30 11.00 10.29
C ASN A 63 -9.69 10.22 9.11
N ILE A 64 -9.44 8.92 9.26
CA ILE A 64 -8.96 7.99 8.24
C ILE A 64 -10.10 7.07 7.84
N ALA A 65 -10.45 7.04 6.55
CA ALA A 65 -11.50 6.14 6.05
C ALA A 65 -10.94 4.74 5.76
N TRP A 66 -9.70 4.66 5.26
CA TRP A 66 -8.98 3.43 4.97
C TRP A 66 -7.51 3.71 4.64
N VAL A 67 -6.67 2.69 4.82
CA VAL A 67 -5.26 2.68 4.39
C VAL A 67 -5.01 1.47 3.50
N ARG A 68 -4.41 1.65 2.32
CA ARG A 68 -4.12 0.58 1.36
C ARG A 68 -2.66 0.61 0.95
N VAL A 69 -2.19 -0.52 0.42
CA VAL A 69 -0.88 -0.62 -0.25
C VAL A 69 -1.14 -0.70 -1.74
N SER A 70 -0.60 0.24 -2.51
CA SER A 70 -0.53 0.13 -3.97
C SER A 70 0.61 -0.83 -4.32
N LEU A 71 0.47 -1.54 -5.43
CA LEU A 71 1.46 -2.54 -5.86
C LEU A 71 2.21 -2.02 -7.08
N HIS A 72 3.53 -2.21 -7.06
CA HIS A 72 4.42 -1.94 -8.18
C HIS A 72 4.24 -3.02 -9.26
N ASN A 73 4.52 -2.68 -10.52
CA ASN A 73 4.39 -3.58 -11.66
C ASN A 73 5.34 -4.80 -11.63
N ASP A 74 6.33 -4.79 -10.73
CA ASP A 74 7.18 -5.94 -10.47
C ASP A 74 6.46 -7.04 -9.66
N THR A 75 5.26 -6.76 -9.12
CA THR A 75 4.42 -7.79 -8.50
C THR A 75 4.08 -8.88 -9.51
N GLU A 76 4.46 -10.12 -9.21
CA GLU A 76 4.24 -11.23 -10.13
C GLU A 76 3.95 -12.56 -9.43
N ILE A 77 3.42 -13.51 -10.21
CA ILE A 77 3.35 -14.91 -9.80
C ILE A 77 4.54 -15.63 -10.44
N ALA A 78 5.64 -15.71 -9.68
CA ALA A 78 6.85 -16.38 -10.08
C ALA A 78 6.74 -17.90 -9.89
N LYS A 79 7.61 -18.67 -10.56
CA LYS A 79 7.64 -20.13 -10.46
C LYS A 79 9.03 -20.61 -10.05
N TYR A 80 9.12 -21.18 -8.86
CA TYR A 80 10.36 -21.74 -8.29
C TYR A 80 10.20 -23.24 -8.13
N ASP A 81 11.11 -24.02 -8.76
CA ASP A 81 11.13 -25.48 -8.67
C ASP A 81 9.79 -26.20 -8.96
N GLY A 82 8.93 -25.58 -9.77
CA GLY A 82 7.62 -26.12 -10.11
C GLY A 82 6.45 -25.54 -9.32
N GLU A 83 6.72 -24.84 -8.21
CA GLU A 83 5.74 -24.21 -7.33
C GLU A 83 5.54 -22.74 -7.70
N GLU A 84 4.29 -22.29 -7.72
CA GLU A 84 3.95 -20.89 -7.95
C GLU A 84 4.01 -20.12 -6.63
N VAL A 85 4.71 -18.99 -6.62
CA VAL A 85 4.84 -18.08 -5.48
C VAL A 85 4.38 -16.70 -5.92
N LEU A 86 3.55 -16.05 -5.11
CA LEU A 86 3.17 -14.66 -5.32
C LEU A 86 4.24 -13.78 -4.66
N GLU A 87 4.93 -12.98 -5.47
CA GLU A 87 5.87 -11.97 -5.01
C GLU A 87 5.17 -10.62 -5.02
N LEU A 88 4.93 -10.06 -3.83
CA LEU A 88 4.33 -8.74 -3.69
C LEU A 88 5.42 -7.67 -3.64
N TRP A 89 5.29 -6.66 -4.48
CA TRP A 89 6.10 -5.45 -4.45
C TRP A 89 5.16 -4.27 -4.21
N GLY A 90 5.21 -3.70 -3.01
CA GLY A 90 4.48 -2.49 -2.64
C GLY A 90 5.18 -1.27 -3.20
N ASP A 91 4.38 -0.35 -3.75
CA ASP A 91 4.86 0.90 -4.35
C ASP A 91 4.71 2.04 -3.33
N THR A 92 3.47 2.35 -2.94
CA THR A 92 3.13 3.44 -2.03
C THR A 92 2.10 3.00 -0.99
N ILE A 93 1.97 3.78 0.10
CA ILE A 93 0.82 3.66 1.01
C ILE A 93 -0.23 4.68 0.61
N VAL A 94 -1.42 4.20 0.22
CA VAL A 94 -2.53 5.07 -0.15
C VAL A 94 -3.44 5.28 1.06
N VAL A 95 -3.62 6.54 1.46
CA VAL A 95 -4.41 6.93 2.63
C VAL A 95 -5.60 7.75 2.19
N CYS A 96 -6.81 7.33 2.56
CA CYS A 96 -8.02 8.15 2.39
C CYS A 96 -8.36 8.86 3.70
N THR A 97 -8.31 10.19 3.70
CA THR A 97 -8.38 11.00 4.91
C THR A 97 -9.12 12.32 4.70
N SER A 98 -9.61 12.89 5.79
CA SER A 98 -10.14 14.27 5.84
C SER A 98 -9.11 15.29 6.32
N VAL A 99 -7.93 14.83 6.71
CA VAL A 99 -6.80 15.64 7.19
C VAL A 99 -6.14 16.38 6.00
N PRO A 100 -5.67 17.63 6.18
CA PRO A 100 -4.86 18.30 5.16
C PRO A 100 -3.47 17.67 5.03
N GLU A 101 -2.84 17.83 3.87
CA GLU A 101 -1.54 17.23 3.51
C GLU A 101 -0.44 17.47 4.57
N GLU A 102 -0.23 18.72 4.99
CA GLU A 102 0.79 19.07 5.99
C GLU A 102 0.61 18.30 7.32
N GLU A 103 -0.63 18.16 7.78
CA GLU A 103 -0.94 17.40 8.99
C GLU A 103 -0.86 15.88 8.75
N LEU A 104 -1.09 15.43 7.51
CA LEU A 104 -0.98 14.02 7.15
C LEU A 104 0.47 13.54 7.19
N GLU A 105 1.43 14.34 6.73
CA GLU A 105 2.85 13.96 6.78
C GLU A 105 3.36 13.77 8.21
N GLU A 106 2.94 14.66 9.12
CA GLU A 106 3.23 14.53 10.55
C GLU A 106 2.54 13.29 11.13
N LEU A 107 1.27 13.06 10.78
CA LEU A 107 0.49 11.91 11.24
C LEU A 107 1.11 10.58 10.77
N MET A 108 1.51 10.50 9.51
CA MET A 108 2.16 9.35 8.88
C MET A 108 3.63 9.20 9.30
N LYS A 109 4.20 10.21 9.97
CA LYS A 109 5.59 10.25 10.39
C LYS A 109 6.54 9.96 9.21
N CYS A 110 6.37 10.69 8.10
CA CYS A 110 7.15 10.47 6.87
C CYS A 110 8.67 10.41 7.13
N GLN A 111 9.19 11.25 8.03
CA GLN A 111 10.60 11.20 8.44
C GLN A 111 11.00 9.87 9.11
N TRP A 112 10.13 9.29 9.96
CA TRP A 112 10.40 7.99 10.58
C TRP A 112 10.25 6.84 9.59
N LEU A 113 9.36 6.97 8.59
CA LEU A 113 9.21 6.01 7.50
C LEU A 113 10.31 6.08 6.44
N CYS A 114 11.19 7.09 6.50
CA CYS A 114 12.11 7.45 5.42
C CYS A 114 11.40 7.69 4.08
N SER A 115 10.18 8.23 4.10
CA SER A 115 9.39 8.51 2.89
C SER A 115 9.62 9.95 2.40
N GLY A 116 9.36 10.18 1.11
CA GLY A 116 9.48 11.49 0.44
C GLY A 116 8.41 12.49 0.85
N GLY A 117 7.25 12.01 1.32
CA GLY A 117 6.14 12.87 1.76
C GLY A 117 4.79 12.28 1.40
N ALA A 118 3.75 13.11 1.53
CA ALA A 118 2.40 12.79 1.06
C ALA A 118 2.09 13.55 -0.23
N GLU A 119 1.64 12.83 -1.27
CA GLU A 119 1.20 13.43 -2.53
C GLU A 119 -0.29 13.20 -2.74
N GLU A 120 -1.07 14.27 -2.98
CA GLU A 120 -2.50 14.15 -3.26
C GLU A 120 -2.71 13.43 -4.61
N CYS A 121 -3.58 12.42 -4.63
CA CYS A 121 -3.90 11.67 -5.85
C CYS A 121 -5.37 11.84 -6.26
N ASP A 122 -5.60 12.02 -7.57
CA ASP A 122 -6.94 12.11 -8.12
C ASP A 122 -7.62 10.73 -8.12
N ILE A 123 -8.91 10.70 -7.79
CA ILE A 123 -9.67 9.46 -7.72
C ILE A 123 -9.80 8.79 -9.09
N ALA A 124 -9.91 9.57 -10.17
CA ALA A 124 -9.94 9.06 -11.52
C ALA A 124 -8.60 8.41 -11.90
N ASP A 125 -7.48 8.96 -11.42
CA ASP A 125 -6.16 8.38 -11.65
C ASP A 125 -6.02 7.05 -10.89
N LEU A 126 -6.39 7.01 -9.60
CA LEU A 126 -6.43 5.77 -8.82
C LEU A 126 -7.33 4.71 -9.46
N ASP A 127 -8.51 5.10 -9.94
CA ASP A 127 -9.42 4.19 -10.64
C ASP A 127 -8.88 3.75 -11.99
N SER A 128 -8.04 4.54 -12.66
CA SER A 128 -7.44 4.15 -13.94
C SER A 128 -6.26 3.17 -13.76
N LEU A 129 -5.51 3.32 -12.68
CA LEU A 129 -4.28 2.56 -12.41
C LEU A 129 -4.55 1.29 -11.61
N PHE A 130 -5.46 1.35 -10.64
CA PHE A 130 -5.66 0.29 -9.66
C PHE A 130 -7.09 -0.25 -9.65
N SER A 131 -7.23 -1.46 -9.11
CA SER A 131 -8.51 -2.08 -8.81
C SER A 131 -8.76 -2.15 -7.30
N CYS A 132 -9.98 -2.55 -6.90
CA CYS A 132 -10.35 -2.79 -5.49
C CYS A 132 -10.25 -1.57 -4.55
N ARG A 133 -10.16 -0.33 -5.07
CA ARG A 133 -10.22 0.87 -4.25
C ARG A 133 -11.54 0.95 -3.46
N PRO A 134 -11.51 1.17 -2.14
CA PRO A 134 -12.74 1.39 -1.37
C PRO A 134 -13.38 2.75 -1.72
N PRO A 135 -14.68 2.95 -1.46
CA PRO A 135 -15.33 4.24 -1.64
C PRO A 135 -14.65 5.36 -0.84
N VAL A 136 -14.64 6.58 -1.39
CA VAL A 136 -14.16 7.79 -0.72
C VAL A 136 -15.37 8.51 -0.12
N PRO A 137 -15.44 8.70 1.21
CA PRO A 137 -16.52 9.45 1.83
C PRO A 137 -16.51 10.94 1.44
N ASP A 138 -17.66 11.60 1.57
CA ASP A 138 -17.76 13.04 1.32
C ASP A 138 -16.80 13.83 2.23
N GLY A 139 -16.03 14.74 1.61
CA GLY A 139 -15.03 15.56 2.33
C GLY A 139 -13.70 14.85 2.61
N PHE A 140 -13.52 13.61 2.13
CA PHE A 140 -12.24 12.91 2.17
C PHE A 140 -11.51 13.03 0.83
N ARG A 141 -10.18 12.93 0.89
CA ARG A 141 -9.25 12.91 -0.25
C ARG A 141 -8.30 11.74 -0.10
N CYS A 142 -7.64 11.37 -1.19
CA CYS A 142 -6.63 10.32 -1.19
C CYS A 142 -5.23 10.92 -1.34
N PHE A 143 -4.27 10.33 -0.64
CA PHE A 143 -2.87 10.69 -0.71
C PHE A 143 -2.04 9.42 -0.82
N GLU A 144 -0.92 9.50 -1.54
CA GLU A 144 0.11 8.47 -1.56
C GLU A 144 1.27 8.90 -0.68
N ILE A 145 1.72 8.00 0.19
CA ILE A 145 3.00 8.15 0.89
C ILE A 145 4.05 7.48 0.03
N VAL A 146 4.91 8.30 -0.56
CA VAL A 146 5.84 7.91 -1.62
C VAL A 146 7.24 7.67 -1.07
N TRP A 147 7.96 6.72 -1.63
CA TRP A 147 9.40 6.51 -1.43
C TRP A 147 10.10 6.68 -2.77
N ASP A 148 11.18 7.46 -2.81
CA ASP A 148 11.96 7.74 -4.03
C ASP A 148 12.89 6.58 -4.46
#